data_AF-A0A1H8YGZ5-F1
#
_entry.id   AF-A0A1H8YGZ5-F1
#
_cell.length_a   1.000
_cell.length_b   1.000
_cell.length_c   1.000
_cell.angle_alpha   90.00
_cell.angle_beta   90.00
_cell.angle_gamma   90.00
#
_symmetry.space_group_name_H-M   'P 1'
#
loop_
_entity.id
_entity.type
_entity.pdbx_description
1 polymer ?
#
loop_
_entity_poly.entity_id
_entity_poly.type
_entity_poly.pdbx_seq_one_letter_code
_entity_poly.pdbx_strand_id
1 'polypeptide(L)'
;MDSKDVADAITLFQYSNTAKASGRAKILLVRLNALYNTNAIHILGIGKPTLHGDWDGHHLRVNSAHLNSLQAGLRLAALSLVLVHEGIHAVVHMPDIYDELAARLLPIHYFRELTGPGVFNEASDPPRPGGRTEIVRVPAPSMPWAEKQSTALARDQLIDYLFSHGDYDEMLEPQWIVDNLANWRGIGNRLPKTKGKYIGVLAQSADNHFTRVILDIMESVKSRAEWDAMMDEAGSKRAIRVALDDLSTEARHGPRVVTLERRWGIHLHDDPPPPPRR
;
A
#
# COMPACT_ATOMS: atom_id res chain seq x y z
N MET A 1 -15.51 20.48 10.68
CA MET A 1 -16.26 19.61 9.77
C MET A 1 -17.36 18.94 10.57
N ASP A 2 -18.50 18.67 9.94
CA ASP A 2 -19.70 18.13 10.58
C ASP A 2 -20.34 16.99 9.74
N SER A 3 -21.52 16.53 10.15
CA SER A 3 -22.28 15.48 9.44
C SER A 3 -22.64 15.87 8.01
N LYS A 4 -22.85 17.16 7.73
CA LYS A 4 -23.16 17.63 6.38
C LYS A 4 -21.93 17.45 5.47
N ASP A 5 -20.73 17.66 5.99
CA ASP A 5 -19.50 17.41 5.23
C ASP A 5 -19.36 15.95 4.79
N VAL A 6 -19.83 15.00 5.61
CA VAL A 6 -19.86 13.57 5.28
C VAL A 6 -20.84 13.30 4.13
N ALA A 7 -22.06 13.85 4.21
CA ALA A 7 -23.04 13.73 3.13
C ALA A 7 -22.50 14.29 1.81
N ASP A 8 -21.95 15.51 1.84
CA ASP A 8 -21.33 16.16 0.68
C ASP A 8 -20.21 15.30 0.09
N ALA A 9 -19.39 14.66 0.94
CA ALA A 9 -18.30 13.80 0.50
C ALA A 9 -18.80 12.53 -0.20
N ILE A 10 -19.83 11.87 0.34
CA ILE A 10 -20.49 10.72 -0.29
C ILE A 10 -21.08 11.14 -1.63
N THR A 11 -21.79 12.27 -1.68
CA THR A 11 -22.36 12.82 -2.92
C THR A 11 -21.28 13.14 -3.94
N LEU A 12 -20.15 13.72 -3.52
CA LEU A 12 -19.04 14.01 -4.43
C LEU A 12 -18.51 12.72 -5.09
N PHE A 13 -18.36 11.63 -4.34
CA PHE A 13 -17.97 10.35 -4.94
C PHE A 13 -19.07 9.80 -5.86
N GLN A 14 -20.33 9.86 -5.45
CA GLN A 14 -21.47 9.40 -6.27
C GLN A 14 -21.53 10.04 -7.66
N TYR A 15 -21.16 11.31 -7.78
CA TYR A 15 -21.21 12.05 -9.04
C TYR A 15 -19.99 11.84 -9.94
N SER A 16 -18.94 11.21 -9.43
CA SER A 16 -17.72 10.92 -10.16
C SER A 16 -17.95 9.87 -11.27
N ASN A 17 -17.18 9.99 -12.36
CA ASN A 17 -17.13 8.99 -13.42
C ASN A 17 -16.57 7.66 -12.94
N THR A 18 -15.63 7.69 -11.98
CA THR A 18 -15.12 6.50 -11.30
C THR A 18 -16.25 5.71 -10.64
N ALA A 19 -17.18 6.37 -9.95
CA ALA A 19 -18.34 5.69 -9.35
C ALA A 19 -19.31 5.15 -10.41
N LYS A 20 -19.53 5.89 -11.50
CA LYS A 20 -20.42 5.48 -12.60
C LYS A 20 -19.89 4.27 -13.38
N ALA A 21 -18.57 4.16 -13.54
CA ALA A 21 -17.92 3.11 -14.32
C ALA A 21 -17.71 1.79 -13.55
N SER A 22 -17.78 1.79 -12.23
CA SER A 22 -17.43 0.63 -11.39
C SER A 22 -18.65 -0.03 -10.75
N GLY A 23 -18.86 -1.33 -11.01
CA GLY A 23 -19.93 -2.11 -10.36
C GLY A 23 -19.81 -2.18 -8.84
N ARG A 24 -18.58 -2.20 -8.30
CA ARG A 24 -18.31 -2.20 -6.85
C ARG A 24 -18.62 -0.85 -6.20
N ALA A 25 -18.50 0.25 -6.95
CA ALA A 25 -18.83 1.58 -6.42
C ALA A 25 -20.30 1.72 -6.05
N LYS A 26 -21.21 1.04 -6.74
CA LYS A 26 -22.64 1.02 -6.39
C LYS A 26 -22.88 0.39 -5.02
N ILE A 27 -22.24 -0.74 -4.74
CA ILE A 27 -22.34 -1.45 -3.45
C ILE A 27 -21.74 -0.57 -2.34
N LEU A 28 -20.58 0.02 -2.60
CA LEU A 28 -19.94 0.96 -1.68
C LEU A 28 -20.86 2.15 -1.35
N LEU A 29 -21.48 2.78 -2.36
CA LEU A 29 -22.39 3.90 -2.14
C LEU A 29 -23.61 3.50 -1.30
N VAL A 30 -24.19 2.32 -1.53
CA VAL A 30 -25.27 1.81 -0.69
C VAL A 30 -24.78 1.63 0.75
N ARG A 31 -23.58 1.07 0.94
CA ARG A 31 -22.99 0.85 2.27
C ARG A 31 -22.69 2.16 2.99
N LEU A 32 -22.06 3.13 2.32
CA LEU A 32 -21.74 4.44 2.89
C LEU A 32 -23.01 5.21 3.28
N ASN A 33 -24.04 5.19 2.45
CA ASN A 33 -25.32 5.81 2.78
C ASN A 33 -26.01 5.10 3.97
N ALA A 34 -25.93 3.77 4.05
CA ALA A 34 -26.45 3.03 5.21
C ALA A 34 -25.71 3.44 6.49
N LEU A 35 -24.37 3.45 6.48
CA LEU A 35 -23.54 3.85 7.62
C LEU A 35 -23.82 5.31 8.02
N TYR A 36 -23.96 6.21 7.05
CA TYR A 36 -24.34 7.60 7.30
C TYR A 36 -25.70 7.71 8.00
N ASN A 37 -26.73 7.03 7.48
CA ASN A 37 -28.09 7.07 8.02
C ASN A 37 -28.20 6.43 9.42
N THR A 38 -27.30 5.52 9.77
CA THR A 38 -27.23 4.91 11.11
C THR A 38 -26.25 5.63 12.04
N ASN A 39 -25.72 6.80 11.67
CA ASN A 39 -24.70 7.54 12.43
C ASN A 39 -23.44 6.72 12.75
N ALA A 40 -23.04 5.82 11.84
CA ALA A 40 -21.86 4.96 11.98
C ALA A 40 -20.61 5.52 11.26
N ILE A 41 -20.64 6.80 10.86
CA ILE A 41 -19.50 7.52 10.29
C ILE A 41 -19.14 8.67 11.24
N HIS A 42 -17.89 8.70 11.72
CA HIS A 42 -17.45 9.69 12.70
C HIS A 42 -16.20 10.43 12.23
N ILE A 43 -16.18 11.76 12.40
CA ILE A 43 -14.96 12.57 12.23
C ILE A 43 -14.37 12.81 13.62
N LEU A 44 -13.27 12.14 13.94
CA LEU A 44 -12.71 12.09 15.29
C LEU A 44 -11.21 12.42 15.29
N GLY A 45 -10.68 12.91 16.41
CA GLY A 45 -9.24 13.08 16.61
C GLY A 45 -8.58 11.79 17.07
N ILE A 46 -8.34 10.85 16.17
CA ILE A 46 -7.89 9.48 16.51
C ILE A 46 -6.37 9.30 16.57
N GLY A 47 -5.59 10.36 16.32
CA GLY A 47 -4.13 10.28 16.44
C GLY A 47 -3.37 11.26 15.57
N LYS A 48 -2.16 10.88 15.16
CA LYS A 48 -1.29 11.70 14.32
C LYS A 48 -1.91 11.92 12.92
N PRO A 49 -1.64 13.06 12.25
CA PRO A 49 -2.17 13.36 10.91
C PRO A 49 -1.81 12.35 9.80
N THR A 50 -0.85 11.45 10.06
CA THR A 50 -0.44 10.36 9.17
C THR A 50 -1.44 9.21 9.11
N LEU A 51 -2.30 9.08 10.12
CA LEU A 51 -3.45 8.17 10.09
C LEU A 51 -4.63 8.92 9.48
N HIS A 52 -5.22 8.41 8.41
CA HIS A 52 -6.27 9.13 7.67
C HIS A 52 -7.68 8.75 8.12
N GLY A 53 -7.89 7.46 8.39
CA GLY A 53 -9.13 6.88 8.89
C GLY A 53 -8.88 5.46 9.41
N ASP A 54 -9.96 4.84 9.90
CA ASP A 54 -10.02 3.43 10.27
C ASP A 54 -11.45 2.88 10.13
N TRP A 55 -11.53 1.57 9.91
CA TRP A 55 -12.75 0.78 10.04
C TRP A 55 -12.59 -0.21 11.20
N ASP A 56 -13.45 -0.10 12.23
CA ASP A 56 -13.37 -0.95 13.43
C ASP A 56 -14.28 -2.20 13.38
N GLY A 57 -14.90 -2.48 12.23
CA GLY A 57 -15.92 -3.52 12.05
C GLY A 57 -17.36 -3.04 12.19
N HIS A 58 -17.58 -1.87 12.80
CA HIS A 58 -18.90 -1.29 13.02
C HIS A 58 -19.00 0.18 12.60
N HIS A 59 -17.93 0.93 12.79
CA HIS A 59 -17.85 2.37 12.56
C HIS A 59 -16.71 2.70 11.61
N LEU A 60 -17.00 3.60 10.68
CA LEU A 60 -16.01 4.25 9.84
C LEU A 60 -15.60 5.54 10.55
N ARG A 61 -14.31 5.68 10.87
CA ARG A 61 -13.80 6.92 11.48
C ARG A 61 -12.80 7.60 10.55
N VAL A 62 -12.91 8.91 10.49
CA VAL A 62 -12.04 9.77 9.70
C VAL A 62 -11.25 10.66 10.65
N ASN A 63 -9.93 10.70 10.48
CA ASN A 63 -9.08 11.48 11.38
C ASN A 63 -9.19 12.98 11.10
N SER A 64 -9.81 13.71 12.02
CA SER A 64 -9.93 15.16 11.97
C SER A 64 -8.56 15.85 11.96
N ALA A 65 -7.53 15.29 12.61
CA ALA A 65 -6.18 15.87 12.62
C ALA A 65 -5.54 15.83 11.22
N HIS A 66 -5.77 14.76 10.47
CA HIS A 66 -5.38 14.66 9.07
C HIS A 66 -6.06 15.76 8.24
N LEU A 67 -7.39 15.83 8.29
CA LEU A 67 -8.14 16.80 7.49
C LEU A 67 -7.82 18.26 7.87
N ASN A 68 -7.60 18.54 9.15
CA ASN A 68 -7.24 19.88 9.62
C ASN A 68 -5.84 20.31 9.20
N SER A 69 -4.92 19.36 8.96
CA SER A 69 -3.58 19.64 8.43
C SER A 69 -3.59 20.11 6.98
N LEU A 70 -4.68 19.87 6.24
CA LEU A 70 -4.84 20.25 4.84
C LEU A 70 -5.41 21.67 4.70
N GLN A 71 -5.07 22.31 3.58
CA GLN A 71 -5.72 23.55 3.15
C GLN A 71 -7.23 23.34 3.04
N ALA A 72 -8.02 24.35 3.40
CA ALA A 72 -9.48 24.25 3.48
C ALA A 72 -10.13 23.71 2.20
N GLY A 73 -9.65 24.15 1.03
CA GLY A 73 -10.15 23.71 -0.28
C GLY A 73 -9.93 22.23 -0.59
N LEU A 74 -9.02 21.55 0.10
CA LEU A 74 -8.70 20.13 -0.12
C LEU A 74 -9.50 19.18 0.77
N ARG A 75 -10.13 19.71 1.84
CA ARG A 75 -10.70 18.89 2.91
C ARG A 75 -11.85 18.01 2.43
N LEU A 76 -12.71 18.51 1.54
CA LEU A 76 -13.81 17.70 0.99
C LEU A 76 -13.28 16.53 0.16
N ALA A 77 -12.32 16.78 -0.74
CA ALA A 77 -11.72 15.73 -1.55
C ALA A 77 -11.00 14.68 -0.69
N ALA A 78 -10.26 15.12 0.33
CA ALA A 78 -9.59 14.21 1.26
C ALA A 78 -10.58 13.37 2.07
N LEU A 79 -11.62 14.01 2.64
CA LEU A 79 -12.69 13.31 3.35
C LEU A 79 -13.35 12.26 2.45
N SER A 80 -13.74 12.65 1.23
CA SER A 80 -14.34 11.73 0.25
C SER A 80 -13.42 10.54 -0.07
N LEU A 81 -12.12 10.79 -0.30
CA LEU A 81 -11.16 9.70 -0.55
C LEU A 81 -11.02 8.74 0.64
N VAL A 82 -10.99 9.27 1.87
CA VAL A 82 -10.94 8.41 3.08
C VAL A 82 -12.23 7.61 3.21
N LEU A 83 -13.40 8.22 3.03
CA LEU A 83 -14.68 7.48 3.06
C LEU A 83 -14.71 6.35 2.01
N VAL A 84 -14.19 6.62 0.81
CA VAL A 84 -14.11 5.60 -0.24
C VAL A 84 -13.15 4.48 0.13
N HIS A 85 -12.00 4.79 0.73
CA HIS A 85 -11.03 3.79 1.19
C HIS A 85 -11.59 2.93 2.33
N GLU A 86 -11.94 3.55 3.45
CA GLU A 86 -12.43 2.85 4.64
C GLU A 86 -13.76 2.15 4.39
N GLY A 87 -14.62 2.73 3.55
CA GLY A 87 -15.88 2.11 3.17
C GLY A 87 -15.71 0.82 2.38
N ILE A 88 -14.57 0.60 1.68
CA ILE A 88 -14.30 -0.68 1.03
C ILE A 88 -14.05 -1.77 2.06
N HIS A 89 -13.37 -1.50 3.17
CA HIS A 89 -13.22 -2.47 4.28
C HIS A 89 -14.59 -2.88 4.86
N ALA A 90 -15.60 -2.01 4.80
CA ALA A 90 -16.97 -2.33 5.20
C ALA A 90 -17.77 -3.16 4.18
N VAL A 91 -17.21 -3.45 3.00
CA VAL A 91 -17.84 -4.19 1.89
C VAL A 91 -17.06 -5.45 1.53
N VAL A 92 -15.74 -5.38 1.54
CA VAL A 92 -14.84 -6.47 1.18
C VAL A 92 -14.42 -7.21 2.45
N HIS A 93 -14.34 -8.53 2.35
CA HIS A 93 -13.97 -9.41 3.45
C HIS A 93 -12.89 -10.34 2.92
N MET A 94 -11.65 -9.83 2.87
CA MET A 94 -10.48 -10.55 2.37
C MET A 94 -9.44 -10.66 3.48
N PRO A 95 -8.46 -11.59 3.35
CA PRO A 95 -7.27 -11.54 4.21
C PRO A 95 -6.59 -10.18 4.10
N ASP A 96 -6.08 -9.68 5.21
CA ASP A 96 -5.74 -8.27 5.45
C ASP A 96 -4.97 -7.59 4.30
N ILE A 97 -3.88 -8.19 3.78
CA ILE A 97 -3.12 -7.59 2.66
C ILE A 97 -3.97 -7.42 1.39
N TYR A 98 -4.80 -8.42 1.06
CA TYR A 98 -5.65 -8.36 -0.13
C TYR A 98 -6.81 -7.39 0.05
N ASP A 99 -7.34 -7.30 1.27
CA ASP A 99 -8.36 -6.31 1.62
C ASP A 99 -7.82 -4.90 1.43
N GLU A 100 -6.60 -4.64 1.91
CA GLU A 100 -5.91 -3.36 1.81
C GLU A 100 -5.50 -2.99 0.38
N LEU A 101 -5.12 -3.97 -0.43
CA LEU A 101 -4.93 -3.77 -1.87
C LEU A 101 -6.26 -3.39 -2.53
N ALA A 102 -7.35 -4.12 -2.25
CA ALA A 102 -8.66 -3.87 -2.83
C ALA A 102 -9.21 -2.48 -2.42
N ALA A 103 -9.04 -2.11 -1.15
CA ALA A 103 -9.45 -0.82 -0.58
C ALA A 103 -8.72 0.37 -1.21
N ARG A 104 -7.55 0.17 -1.85
CA ARG A 104 -6.81 1.26 -2.50
C ARG A 104 -7.14 1.45 -3.97
N LEU A 105 -7.59 0.42 -4.70
CA LEU A 105 -7.81 0.53 -6.14
C LEU A 105 -8.83 1.62 -6.49
N LEU A 106 -10.03 1.55 -5.91
CA LEU A 106 -11.11 2.50 -6.20
C LEU A 106 -10.78 3.95 -5.81
N PRO A 107 -10.26 4.25 -4.59
CA PRO A 107 -9.89 5.62 -4.25
C PRO A 107 -8.71 6.14 -5.07
N ILE A 108 -7.77 5.31 -5.54
CA ILE A 108 -6.71 5.74 -6.47
C ILE A 108 -7.31 6.19 -7.81
N HIS A 109 -8.24 5.42 -8.38
CA HIS A 109 -8.91 5.82 -9.62
C HIS A 109 -9.70 7.12 -9.44
N TYR A 110 -10.40 7.25 -8.33
CA TYR A 110 -11.14 8.45 -7.97
C TYR A 110 -10.22 9.66 -7.75
N PHE A 111 -9.08 9.45 -7.10
CA PHE A 111 -8.04 10.47 -6.94
C PHE A 111 -7.53 10.98 -8.30
N ARG A 112 -7.27 10.07 -9.25
CA ARG A 112 -6.83 10.46 -10.61
C ARG A 112 -7.86 11.34 -11.31
N GLU A 113 -9.15 11.06 -11.12
CA GLU A 113 -10.24 11.92 -11.61
C GLU A 113 -10.21 13.31 -10.95
N LEU A 114 -10.09 13.36 -9.61
CA LEU A 114 -9.98 14.60 -8.85
C LEU A 114 -8.77 15.46 -9.23
N THR A 115 -7.64 14.85 -9.59
CA THR A 115 -6.43 15.56 -10.06
C THR A 115 -6.44 15.94 -11.54
N GLY A 116 -7.32 15.34 -12.34
CA GLY A 116 -7.43 15.60 -13.78
C GLY A 116 -8.64 16.49 -14.11
N PRO A 117 -9.73 15.92 -14.64
CA PRO A 117 -10.93 16.68 -14.99
C PRO A 117 -11.64 17.31 -13.78
N GLY A 118 -11.43 16.79 -12.57
CA GLY A 118 -12.19 17.14 -11.39
C GLY A 118 -13.57 16.46 -11.37
N VAL A 119 -14.29 16.68 -10.28
CA VAL A 119 -15.59 16.05 -10.04
C VAL A 119 -16.63 17.12 -9.72
N PHE A 120 -17.79 17.02 -10.36
CA PHE A 120 -18.90 17.93 -10.09
C PHE A 120 -19.44 17.70 -8.67
N ASN A 121 -19.55 18.77 -7.90
CA ASN A 121 -20.09 18.74 -6.55
C ASN A 121 -21.56 19.17 -6.56
N GLU A 122 -22.46 18.20 -6.69
CA GLU A 122 -23.91 18.46 -6.67
C GLU A 122 -24.37 19.16 -5.37
N ALA A 123 -23.67 18.94 -4.25
CA ALA A 123 -24.01 19.61 -2.98
C ALA A 123 -23.90 21.15 -3.05
N SER A 124 -23.24 21.68 -4.08
CA SER A 124 -23.13 23.10 -4.35
C SER A 124 -24.26 23.64 -5.26
N ASP A 125 -25.24 22.85 -5.68
CA ASP A 125 -26.36 23.28 -6.54
C ASP A 125 -27.68 23.40 -5.74
N PRO A 126 -28.31 24.59 -5.66
CA PRO A 126 -27.90 25.88 -6.25
C PRO A 126 -26.72 26.53 -5.51
N PRO A 127 -25.92 27.39 -6.16
CA PRO A 127 -24.77 28.06 -5.56
C PRO A 127 -25.14 28.78 -4.26
N ARG A 128 -24.53 28.39 -3.14
CA ARG A 128 -24.76 29.04 -1.84
C ARG A 128 -23.58 29.93 -1.46
N PRO A 129 -23.80 31.10 -0.83
CA PRO A 129 -22.70 31.90 -0.26
C PRO A 129 -21.86 31.06 0.71
N GLY A 130 -20.55 31.01 0.50
CA GLY A 130 -19.64 30.14 1.27
C GLY A 130 -19.74 28.64 0.93
N GLY A 131 -20.53 28.28 -0.09
CA GLY A 131 -20.60 26.94 -0.66
C GLY A 131 -19.29 26.55 -1.34
N ARG A 132 -19.04 25.24 -1.42
CA ARG A 132 -17.83 24.69 -2.05
C ARG A 132 -17.85 24.93 -3.56
N THR A 133 -16.70 24.84 -4.21
CA THR A 133 -16.58 24.97 -5.67
C THR A 133 -17.48 23.95 -6.39
N GLU A 134 -18.08 24.35 -7.51
CA GLU A 134 -18.93 23.47 -8.35
C GLU A 134 -18.16 22.28 -8.91
N ILE A 135 -16.88 22.48 -9.22
CA ILE A 135 -15.96 21.40 -9.58
C ILE A 135 -14.91 21.32 -8.49
N VAL A 136 -14.82 20.16 -7.85
CA VAL A 136 -13.76 19.86 -6.89
C VAL A 136 -12.57 19.29 -7.64
N ARG A 137 -11.41 19.92 -7.44
CA ARG A 137 -10.12 19.51 -8.00
C ARG A 137 -9.07 19.47 -6.91
N VAL A 138 -8.15 18.52 -7.07
CA VAL A 138 -6.96 18.41 -6.23
C VAL A 138 -5.74 18.82 -7.05
N PRO A 139 -5.12 19.98 -6.79
CA PRO A 139 -3.92 20.38 -7.51
C PRO A 139 -2.75 19.45 -7.15
N ALA A 140 -1.84 19.18 -8.08
CA ALA A 140 -0.59 18.49 -7.77
C ALA A 140 0.54 19.50 -7.49
N PRO A 141 1.41 19.32 -6.48
CA PRO A 141 1.37 18.30 -5.43
C PRO A 141 0.62 18.79 -4.17
N SER A 142 -0.51 18.18 -3.79
CA SER A 142 -1.27 18.60 -2.60
C SER A 142 -1.80 17.47 -1.73
N MET A 143 -1.75 16.21 -2.20
CA MET A 143 -2.07 15.03 -1.39
C MET A 143 -0.97 13.97 -1.57
N PRO A 144 0.22 14.17 -0.97
CA PRO A 144 1.39 13.31 -1.22
C PRO A 144 1.14 11.82 -0.96
N TRP A 145 0.27 11.47 -0.01
CA TRP A 145 -0.10 10.09 0.28
C TRP A 145 -0.85 9.43 -0.89
N ALA A 146 -1.83 10.11 -1.47
CA ALA A 146 -2.62 9.61 -2.60
C ALA A 146 -1.80 9.59 -3.89
N GLU A 147 -0.92 10.58 -4.08
CA GLU A 147 0.02 10.66 -5.21
C GLU A 147 1.00 9.50 -5.21
N LYS A 148 1.57 9.16 -4.03
CA LYS A 148 2.46 8.00 -3.88
C LYS A 148 1.75 6.69 -4.21
N GLN A 149 0.53 6.49 -3.71
CA GLN A 149 -0.28 5.32 -4.02
C GLN A 149 -0.64 5.21 -5.51
N SER A 150 -1.07 6.32 -6.11
CA SER A 150 -1.39 6.40 -7.53
C SER A 150 -0.18 6.08 -8.41
N THR A 151 1.00 6.59 -8.04
CA THR A 151 2.27 6.31 -8.70
C THR A 151 2.67 4.84 -8.54
N ALA A 152 2.55 4.30 -7.33
CA ALA A 152 2.85 2.90 -7.03
C ALA A 152 1.95 1.96 -7.86
N LEU A 153 0.64 2.22 -7.92
CA LEU A 153 -0.27 1.42 -8.75
C LEU A 153 0.09 1.50 -10.24
N ALA A 154 0.45 2.67 -10.76
CA ALA A 154 0.86 2.81 -12.18
C ALA A 154 2.12 1.98 -12.53
N ARG A 155 2.97 1.70 -11.54
CA ARG A 155 4.18 0.87 -11.68
C ARG A 155 3.96 -0.59 -11.30
N ASP A 156 2.72 -0.99 -11.00
CA ASP A 156 2.37 -2.27 -10.39
C ASP A 156 3.07 -2.53 -9.04
N GLN A 157 3.51 -1.48 -8.33
CA GLN A 157 4.27 -1.50 -7.08
C GLN A 157 3.42 -1.14 -5.85
N LEU A 158 2.10 -1.32 -5.91
CA LEU A 158 1.21 -0.95 -4.81
C LEU A 158 1.50 -1.78 -3.54
N ILE A 159 1.88 -3.04 -3.68
CA ILE A 159 2.29 -3.88 -2.55
C ILE A 159 3.60 -3.37 -1.89
N ASP A 160 4.55 -2.84 -2.69
CA ASP A 160 5.77 -2.24 -2.16
C ASP A 160 5.44 -0.98 -1.34
N TYR A 161 4.43 -0.22 -1.77
CA TYR A 161 3.92 0.91 -0.99
C TYR A 161 3.31 0.44 0.34
N LEU A 162 2.51 -0.63 0.37
CA LEU A 162 1.94 -1.16 1.61
C LEU A 162 3.05 -1.50 2.61
N PHE A 163 4.01 -2.33 2.20
CA PHE A 163 5.11 -2.72 3.09
C PHE A 163 6.03 -1.55 3.49
N SER A 164 5.98 -0.40 2.81
CA SER A 164 6.76 0.76 3.26
C SER A 164 6.29 1.38 4.60
N HIS A 165 5.10 1.00 5.10
CA HIS A 165 4.53 1.50 6.35
C HIS A 165 4.84 0.61 7.57
N GLY A 166 5.30 -0.62 7.36
CA GLY A 166 5.64 -1.57 8.42
C GLY A 166 4.45 -2.33 9.04
N ASP A 167 3.26 -1.71 9.05
CA ASP A 167 2.05 -2.28 9.67
C ASP A 167 1.59 -3.61 9.06
N TYR A 168 2.03 -3.93 7.84
CA TYR A 168 1.66 -5.15 7.11
C TYR A 168 2.77 -6.20 7.10
N ASP A 169 3.90 -5.96 7.77
CA ASP A 169 5.02 -6.89 7.77
C ASP A 169 4.70 -8.18 8.55
N GLU A 170 3.86 -8.09 9.59
CA GLU A 170 3.41 -9.24 10.37
C GLU A 170 2.51 -10.19 9.57
N MET A 171 1.93 -9.69 8.47
CA MET A 171 1.05 -10.46 7.59
C MET A 171 1.81 -11.16 6.44
N LEU A 172 3.13 -10.96 6.36
CA LEU A 172 3.98 -11.64 5.39
C LEU A 172 4.29 -13.06 5.86
N GLU A 173 3.54 -14.01 5.35
CA GLU A 173 3.81 -15.43 5.54
C GLU A 173 4.71 -16.00 4.42
N PRO A 174 5.59 -16.98 4.71
CA PRO A 174 6.44 -17.62 3.70
C PRO A 174 5.67 -18.11 2.47
N GLN A 175 4.56 -18.82 2.66
CA GLN A 175 3.78 -19.37 1.56
C GLN A 175 3.11 -18.27 0.71
N TRP A 176 2.61 -17.22 1.36
CA TRP A 176 2.04 -16.06 0.67
C TRP A 176 3.07 -15.44 -0.28
N ILE A 177 4.33 -15.31 0.15
CA ILE A 177 5.41 -14.79 -0.70
C ILE A 177 5.56 -15.66 -1.95
N VAL A 178 5.68 -16.98 -1.77
CA VAL A 178 5.83 -17.94 -2.87
C VAL A 178 4.69 -17.81 -3.87
N ASP A 179 3.45 -17.84 -3.38
CA ASP A 179 2.24 -17.82 -4.22
C ASP A 179 2.10 -16.52 -5.03
N ASN A 180 2.75 -15.44 -4.57
CA ASN A 180 2.63 -14.11 -5.18
C ASN A 180 3.89 -13.63 -5.91
N LEU A 181 4.96 -14.44 -6.00
CA LEU A 181 6.23 -14.04 -6.66
C LEU A 181 6.07 -13.61 -8.13
N ALA A 182 5.12 -14.22 -8.84
CA ALA A 182 4.86 -13.93 -10.25
C ALA A 182 3.84 -12.79 -10.46
N ASN A 183 3.12 -12.39 -9.41
CA ASN A 183 2.11 -11.36 -9.49
C ASN A 183 2.75 -9.97 -9.67
N TRP A 184 1.97 -9.02 -10.17
CA TRP A 184 2.36 -7.60 -10.27
C TRP A 184 3.67 -7.35 -11.05
N ARG A 185 3.81 -8.01 -12.20
CA ARG A 185 5.00 -8.08 -13.07
C ARG A 185 6.20 -8.82 -12.46
N GLY A 186 5.95 -9.61 -11.43
CA GLY A 186 6.90 -10.54 -10.84
C GLY A 186 7.94 -9.91 -9.93
N ILE A 187 8.77 -10.75 -9.32
CA ILE A 187 9.80 -10.37 -8.35
C ILE A 187 10.79 -9.32 -8.89
N GLY A 188 11.09 -9.36 -10.20
CA GLY A 188 11.94 -8.37 -10.87
C GLY A 188 11.41 -6.93 -10.82
N ASN A 189 10.10 -6.74 -10.58
CA ASN A 189 9.45 -5.44 -10.45
C ASN A 189 9.30 -4.95 -8.99
N ARG A 190 9.64 -5.78 -7.99
CA ARG A 190 9.62 -5.39 -6.57
C ARG A 190 10.79 -4.48 -6.22
N LEU A 191 10.56 -3.58 -5.28
CA LEU A 191 11.61 -2.71 -4.75
C LEU A 191 12.61 -3.53 -3.90
N PRO A 192 13.89 -3.10 -3.82
CA PRO A 192 14.90 -3.79 -3.02
C PRO A 192 14.47 -4.06 -1.59
N LYS A 193 13.79 -3.10 -0.94
CA LYS A 193 13.27 -3.28 0.41
C LYS A 193 12.27 -4.43 0.50
N THR A 194 11.24 -4.44 -0.33
CA THR A 194 10.27 -5.55 -0.36
C THR A 194 10.94 -6.90 -0.60
N LYS A 195 11.91 -6.96 -1.52
CA LYS A 195 12.72 -8.17 -1.75
C LYS A 195 13.45 -8.60 -0.47
N GLY A 196 14.02 -7.64 0.26
CA GLY A 196 14.70 -7.89 1.52
C GLY A 196 13.75 -8.45 2.58
N LYS A 197 12.58 -7.84 2.76
CA LYS A 197 11.52 -8.35 3.65
C LYS A 197 11.13 -9.79 3.32
N TYR A 198 10.94 -10.10 2.03
CA TYR A 198 10.62 -11.46 1.60
C TYR A 198 11.73 -12.45 1.98
N ILE A 199 12.99 -12.11 1.71
CA ILE A 199 14.14 -12.94 2.11
C ILE A 199 14.18 -13.11 3.63
N GLY A 200 13.98 -12.03 4.39
CA GLY A 200 14.00 -12.05 5.86
C GLY A 200 12.95 -12.98 6.46
N VAL A 201 11.75 -13.03 5.88
CA VAL A 201 10.67 -13.95 6.28
C VAL A 201 11.01 -15.39 5.87
N LEU A 202 11.39 -15.60 4.61
CA LEU A 202 11.68 -16.95 4.09
C LEU A 202 12.86 -17.61 4.81
N ALA A 203 13.88 -16.83 5.18
CA ALA A 203 15.08 -17.32 5.85
C ALA A 203 14.85 -17.78 7.30
N GLN A 204 13.69 -17.49 7.89
CA GLN A 204 13.33 -18.00 9.22
C GLN A 204 12.88 -19.47 9.18
N SER A 205 12.55 -19.99 7.98
CA SER A 205 12.18 -21.38 7.80
C SER A 205 13.38 -22.24 7.43
N ALA A 206 13.38 -23.51 7.87
CA ALA A 206 14.34 -24.52 7.47
C ALA A 206 13.91 -25.31 6.21
N ASP A 207 12.88 -24.85 5.49
CA ASP A 207 12.36 -25.52 4.29
C ASP A 207 13.18 -25.17 3.04
N ASN A 208 13.81 -26.19 2.42
CA ASN A 208 14.58 -26.06 1.19
C ASN A 208 13.77 -25.45 0.03
N HIS A 209 12.45 -25.58 0.02
CA HIS A 209 11.60 -24.92 -0.96
C HIS A 209 11.72 -23.39 -0.87
N PHE A 210 11.66 -22.83 0.34
CA PHE A 210 11.77 -21.39 0.57
C PHE A 210 13.19 -20.88 0.32
N THR A 211 14.21 -21.69 0.61
CA THR A 211 15.58 -21.32 0.26
C THR A 211 15.77 -21.13 -1.24
N ARG A 212 15.14 -21.99 -2.07
CA ARG A 212 15.21 -21.82 -3.53
C ARG A 212 14.57 -20.51 -3.98
N VAL A 213 13.50 -20.10 -3.30
CA VAL A 213 12.85 -18.81 -3.56
C VAL A 213 13.74 -17.64 -3.15
N ILE A 214 14.46 -17.73 -2.03
CA ILE A 214 15.46 -16.71 -1.64
C ILE A 214 16.46 -16.49 -2.80
N LEU A 215 16.94 -17.58 -3.40
CA LEU A 215 17.86 -17.52 -4.52
C LEU A 215 17.24 -16.82 -5.75
N ASP A 216 15.99 -17.13 -6.09
CA ASP A 216 15.25 -16.47 -7.18
C ASP A 216 15.09 -14.95 -6.92
N ILE A 217 14.82 -14.56 -5.68
CA ILE A 217 14.71 -13.15 -5.28
C ILE A 217 16.07 -12.45 -5.43
N MET A 218 17.15 -13.06 -4.95
CA MET A 218 18.52 -12.53 -5.05
C MET A 218 18.98 -12.33 -6.49
N GLU A 219 18.65 -13.26 -7.39
CA GLU A 219 18.97 -13.17 -8.82
C GLU A 219 18.22 -12.05 -9.54
N SER A 220 17.03 -11.67 -9.04
CA SER A 220 16.21 -10.61 -9.62
C SER A 220 16.79 -9.19 -9.46
N VAL A 221 17.84 -9.04 -8.65
CA VAL A 221 18.49 -7.76 -8.38
C VAL A 221 19.34 -7.32 -9.57
N LYS A 222 19.25 -6.04 -9.96
CA LYS A 222 19.86 -5.54 -11.20
C LYS A 222 21.15 -4.77 -10.98
N SER A 223 21.36 -4.20 -9.79
CA SER A 223 22.55 -3.41 -9.47
C SER A 223 23.08 -3.67 -8.07
N ARG A 224 24.33 -3.27 -7.82
CA ARG A 224 24.97 -3.42 -6.51
C ARG A 224 24.26 -2.60 -5.43
N ALA A 225 23.80 -1.40 -5.77
CA ALA A 225 23.04 -0.56 -4.83
C ALA A 225 21.70 -1.21 -4.42
N GLU A 226 21.00 -1.84 -5.37
CA GLU A 226 19.80 -2.62 -5.05
C GLU A 226 20.13 -3.83 -4.19
N TRP A 227 21.24 -4.51 -4.45
CA TRP A 227 21.71 -5.64 -3.64
C TRP A 227 21.94 -5.23 -2.19
N ASP A 228 22.72 -4.16 -1.98
CA ASP A 228 23.05 -3.69 -0.64
C ASP A 228 21.77 -3.25 0.12
N ALA A 229 20.83 -2.56 -0.56
CA ALA A 229 19.56 -2.16 0.05
C ALA A 229 18.63 -3.35 0.38
N MET A 230 18.61 -4.39 -0.46
CA MET A 230 17.86 -5.62 -0.19
C MET A 230 18.43 -6.37 1.01
N MET A 231 19.75 -6.51 1.08
CA MET A 231 20.42 -7.23 2.17
C MET A 231 20.36 -6.48 3.50
N ASP A 232 20.36 -5.15 3.48
CA ASP A 232 20.14 -4.32 4.68
C ASP A 232 18.74 -4.56 5.26
N GLU A 233 17.71 -4.54 4.42
CA GLU A 233 16.32 -4.76 4.83
C GLU A 233 16.05 -6.21 5.27
N ALA A 234 16.69 -7.21 4.64
CA ALA A 234 16.51 -8.62 4.99
C ALA A 234 16.99 -8.96 6.43
N GLY A 235 17.82 -8.10 7.02
CA GLY A 235 18.25 -8.24 8.41
C GLY A 235 19.22 -9.40 8.63
N SER A 236 18.72 -10.54 9.14
CA SER A 236 19.55 -11.63 9.69
C SER A 236 20.39 -12.34 8.62
N LYS A 237 21.58 -11.79 8.35
CA LYS A 237 22.59 -12.38 7.46
C LYS A 237 22.93 -13.83 7.83
N ARG A 238 22.88 -14.17 9.13
CA ARG A 238 23.11 -15.53 9.61
C ARG A 238 22.03 -16.51 9.15
N ALA A 239 20.75 -16.14 9.25
CA ALA A 239 19.64 -17.01 8.83
C ALA A 239 19.68 -17.25 7.32
N ILE A 240 19.94 -16.18 6.55
CA ILE A 240 20.11 -16.24 5.10
C ILE A 240 21.28 -17.15 4.73
N ARG A 241 22.41 -17.03 5.42
CA ARG A 241 23.58 -17.90 5.20
C ARG A 241 23.24 -19.36 5.45
N VAL A 242 22.69 -19.69 6.61
CA VAL A 242 22.31 -21.08 6.95
C VAL A 242 21.42 -21.67 5.88
N ALA A 243 20.43 -20.91 5.41
CA ALA A 243 19.56 -21.36 4.33
C ALA A 243 20.38 -21.64 3.05
N LEU A 244 21.25 -20.72 2.63
CA LEU A 244 22.04 -20.85 1.40
C LEU A 244 23.16 -21.91 1.46
N ASP A 245 23.74 -22.17 2.64
CA ASP A 245 24.77 -23.20 2.85
C ASP A 245 24.26 -24.56 2.38
N ASP A 246 23.03 -24.91 2.76
CA ASP A 246 22.40 -26.18 2.38
C ASP A 246 22.25 -26.30 0.85
N LEU A 247 21.83 -25.23 0.17
CA LEU A 247 21.70 -25.21 -1.30
C LEU A 247 23.02 -25.22 -2.05
N SER A 248 24.09 -24.67 -1.46
CA SER A 248 25.41 -24.62 -2.10
C SER A 248 25.98 -26.03 -2.36
N THR A 249 25.56 -27.00 -1.55
CA THR A 249 25.93 -28.42 -1.69
C THR A 249 25.06 -29.18 -2.69
N GLU A 250 23.92 -28.62 -3.13
CA GLU A 250 23.04 -29.23 -4.12
C GLU A 250 23.58 -29.02 -5.54
N ALA A 251 23.80 -30.11 -6.29
CA ALA A 251 24.38 -30.07 -7.64
C ALA A 251 23.63 -29.14 -8.64
N ARG A 252 22.32 -28.95 -8.44
CA ARG A 252 21.48 -28.10 -9.30
C ARG A 252 21.56 -26.61 -8.95
N HIS A 253 21.81 -26.28 -7.69
CA HIS A 253 21.69 -24.91 -7.16
C HIS A 253 23.04 -24.29 -6.78
N GLY A 254 24.06 -25.09 -6.44
CA GLY A 254 25.42 -24.61 -6.16
C GLY A 254 26.00 -23.66 -7.23
N PRO A 255 25.89 -23.95 -8.55
CA PRO A 255 26.40 -23.05 -9.59
C PRO A 255 25.74 -21.65 -9.61
N ARG A 256 24.47 -21.56 -9.21
CA ARG A 256 23.73 -20.30 -9.11
C ARG A 256 24.26 -19.44 -7.96
N VAL A 257 24.52 -20.05 -6.80
CA VAL A 257 25.12 -19.39 -5.63
C VAL A 257 26.49 -18.80 -5.99
N VAL A 258 27.38 -19.60 -6.59
CA VAL A 258 28.71 -19.14 -7.02
C VAL A 258 28.62 -18.00 -8.05
N THR A 259 27.63 -18.05 -8.94
CA THR A 259 27.40 -16.98 -9.92
C THR A 259 26.98 -15.68 -9.25
N LEU A 260 26.10 -15.73 -8.25
CA LEU A 260 25.70 -14.56 -7.46
C LEU A 260 26.88 -13.97 -6.68
N GLU A 261 27.65 -14.81 -5.99
CA GLU A 261 28.84 -14.39 -5.25
C GLU A 261 29.84 -13.67 -6.16
N ARG A 262 30.13 -14.23 -7.33
CA ARG A 262 31.01 -13.62 -8.32
C ARG A 262 30.43 -12.31 -8.86
N ARG A 263 29.13 -12.28 -9.19
CA ARG A 263 28.48 -11.09 -9.75
C ARG A 263 28.58 -9.89 -8.81
N TRP A 264 28.45 -10.15 -7.51
CA TRP A 264 28.46 -9.09 -6.51
C TRP A 264 29.80 -8.91 -5.82
N GLY A 265 30.77 -9.80 -6.00
CA GLY A 265 32.06 -9.74 -5.30
C GLY A 265 31.87 -9.89 -3.78
N ILE A 266 31.05 -10.86 -3.40
CA ILE A 266 30.75 -11.18 -2.00
C ILE A 266 30.98 -12.67 -1.77
N HIS A 267 31.21 -13.03 -0.52
CA HIS A 267 31.08 -14.39 -0.05
C HIS A 267 29.81 -14.44 0.80
N LEU A 268 28.78 -15.14 0.32
CA LEU A 268 27.53 -15.33 1.06
C LEU A 268 27.75 -16.18 2.32
N HIS A 269 28.89 -16.85 2.39
CA HIS A 269 29.33 -17.73 3.45
C HIS A 269 30.23 -17.06 4.51
N ASP A 270 30.81 -15.88 4.24
CA ASP A 270 31.73 -15.21 5.18
C ASP A 270 30.97 -14.38 6.25
N ASP A 271 31.55 -14.26 7.45
CA ASP A 271 31.01 -13.39 8.50
C ASP A 271 31.01 -11.91 8.06
N PRO A 272 29.96 -11.12 8.36
CA PRO A 272 29.98 -9.70 8.05
C PRO A 272 31.13 -9.02 8.80
N PRO A 273 31.85 -8.08 8.17
CA PRO A 273 32.86 -7.30 8.89
C PRO A 273 32.17 -6.61 10.08
N PRO A 274 32.81 -6.58 11.26
CA PRO A 274 32.24 -5.91 12.42
C PRO A 274 31.96 -4.44 12.08
N PRO A 275 30.89 -3.84 12.65
CA PRO A 275 30.59 -2.44 12.41
C PRO A 275 31.79 -1.56 12.76
N PRO A 276 32.02 -0.44 12.03
CA PRO A 276 33.11 0.46 12.34
C PRO A 276 33.00 0.92 13.80
N ARG A 277 34.09 0.77 14.55
CA ARG A 277 34.17 1.26 15.94
C ARG A 277 33.93 2.77 15.92
N ARG A 278 32.88 3.22 16.62
CA ARG A 278 32.64 4.63 16.91
C ARG A 278 33.66 5.15 17.91
#